data_AF-R1GID6-F1
#
_entry.id   AF-R1GID6-F1
#
_cell.length_a   1.000
_cell.length_b   1.000
_cell.length_c   1.000
_cell.angle_alpha   90.00
_cell.angle_beta   90.00
_cell.angle_gamma   90.00
#
_symmetry.space_group_name_H-M   'P 1'
#
loop_
_entity.id
_entity.type
_entity.pdbx_description
1 polymer ?
#
loop_
_entity_poly.entity_id
_entity_poly.type
_entity_poly.pdbx_seq_one_letter_code
_entity_poly.pdbx_strand_id
1 'polypeptide(L)'
;MCEDALKAGQKLLRQDREAFEKEKRQFHDEQQQRRTRDDENRKERTQKRSRSRSKPRGKVIPDDSWRRDDHKSKQQQQQNERHTSWSSINTSASTPSRYPSDAESTTTATTATTASTFSKPRHPPTTQDDDDDDDDDDDEAELTWTSAPTAFRAAYARYTAAWAALPPHSPLIPYPSPTHAAAQLRQTSHLPLSAQHGWSADAVVKYNAVHFFLAAHGVPVAPDVGAGRPKVGLRGVVGDGDAGMKSLVREVRRELRRWHEDGLKWRGGEEGTVNEQLVGDETARAVFRAFTELRDGLLAEMRWRREKEAAAGAARTTGGDGGGGGGGGGGGGGEAKGKDQGQGYGWTGMDWTVLSEAIL
;
A
#
# COMPACT_ATOMS: atom_id res chain seq x y z
N MET A 1 -7.10 50.37 -42.61
CA MET A 1 -7.75 49.59 -41.53
C MET A 1 -6.99 48.32 -41.13
N CYS A 2 -6.23 47.65 -42.02
CA CYS A 2 -5.49 46.43 -41.65
C CYS A 2 -4.20 46.68 -40.83
N GLU A 3 -3.54 47.83 -40.97
CA GLU A 3 -2.27 48.10 -40.25
C GLU A 3 -2.46 48.27 -38.74
N ASP A 4 -3.58 48.83 -38.29
CA ASP A 4 -3.84 49.05 -36.87
C ASP A 4 -4.09 47.74 -36.13
N ALA A 5 -4.75 46.78 -36.77
CA ALA A 5 -4.94 45.44 -36.23
C ALA A 5 -3.61 44.69 -36.07
N LEU A 6 -2.67 44.85 -37.02
CA LEU A 6 -1.34 44.25 -36.94
C LEU A 6 -0.52 44.84 -35.79
N LYS A 7 -0.56 46.18 -35.62
CA LYS A 7 0.12 46.88 -34.52
C LYS A 7 -0.47 46.48 -33.16
N ALA A 8 -1.79 46.31 -33.06
CA ALA A 8 -2.45 45.84 -31.85
C ALA A 8 -2.03 44.40 -31.49
N GLY A 9 -1.97 43.50 -32.47
CA GLY A 9 -1.50 42.13 -32.28
C GLY A 9 -0.05 42.04 -31.80
N GLN A 10 0.85 42.83 -32.39
CA GLN A 10 2.26 42.87 -31.93
C GLN A 10 2.40 43.44 -30.51
N LYS A 11 1.58 44.42 -30.13
CA LYS A 11 1.58 44.97 -28.77
C LYS A 11 1.12 43.94 -27.75
N LEU A 12 0.09 43.15 -28.07
CA LEU A 12 -0.42 42.10 -27.20
C LEU A 12 0.64 41.00 -26.99
N LEU A 13 1.31 40.56 -28.06
CA LEU A 13 2.40 39.57 -27.96
C LEU A 13 3.58 40.05 -27.10
N ARG A 14 3.89 41.35 -27.10
CA ARG A 14 4.91 41.91 -26.19
C ARG A 14 4.46 41.86 -24.74
N GLN A 15 3.19 42.19 -24.47
CA GLN A 15 2.63 42.13 -23.12
C GLN A 15 2.60 40.69 -22.59
N ASP A 16 2.17 39.72 -23.41
CA ASP A 16 2.14 38.31 -23.02
C ASP A 16 3.56 37.78 -22.75
N ARG A 17 4.54 38.18 -23.55
CA ARG A 17 5.95 37.83 -23.31
C ARG A 17 6.48 38.42 -22.00
N GLU A 18 6.20 39.69 -21.72
CA GLU A 18 6.61 40.34 -20.47
C GLU A 18 5.93 39.71 -19.26
N ALA A 19 4.64 39.37 -19.37
CA ALA A 19 3.89 38.66 -18.33
C ALA A 19 4.50 37.28 -18.05
N PHE A 20 4.83 36.52 -19.10
CA PHE A 20 5.46 35.22 -18.97
C PHE A 20 6.87 35.32 -18.35
N GLU A 21 7.69 36.30 -18.76
CA GLU A 21 9.01 36.50 -18.16
C GLU A 21 8.92 36.91 -16.69
N LYS A 22 7.89 37.67 -16.30
CA LYS A 22 7.63 38.03 -14.89
C LYS A 22 7.21 36.82 -14.06
N GLU A 23 6.31 35.99 -14.58
CA GLU A 23 5.88 34.75 -13.92
C GLU A 23 7.06 33.78 -13.75
N LYS A 24 7.92 33.66 -14.77
CA LYS A 24 9.13 32.85 -14.70
C LYS A 24 10.10 33.31 -13.61
N ARG A 25 10.26 34.64 -13.43
CA ARG A 25 11.07 35.20 -12.33
C ARG A 25 10.44 34.92 -10.98
N GLN A 26 9.13 35.12 -10.83
CA GLN A 26 8.40 34.83 -9.60
C GLN A 26 8.52 33.36 -9.19
N PHE A 27 8.39 32.45 -10.15
CA PHE A 27 8.56 31.02 -9.90
C PHE A 27 9.98 30.68 -9.44
N HIS A 28 11.01 31.30 -10.03
CA HIS A 28 12.39 31.10 -9.62
C HIS A 28 12.66 31.63 -8.20
N ASP A 29 12.13 32.82 -7.87
CA ASP A 29 12.24 33.41 -6.54
C ASP A 29 11.53 32.55 -5.49
N GLU A 30 10.35 31.99 -5.80
CA GLU A 30 9.63 31.07 -4.91
C GLU A 30 10.44 29.79 -4.66
N GLN A 31 11.08 29.23 -5.69
CA GLN A 31 11.95 28.06 -5.54
C GLN A 31 13.17 28.36 -4.68
N GLN A 32 13.77 29.55 -4.80
CA GLN A 32 14.87 29.96 -3.92
C GLN A 32 14.39 30.13 -2.47
N GLN A 33 13.22 30.74 -2.25
CA GLN A 33 12.63 30.88 -0.91
C GLN A 33 12.31 29.53 -0.26
N ARG A 34 11.85 28.54 -1.04
CA ARG A 34 11.62 27.18 -0.53
C ARG A 34 12.94 26.55 -0.06
N ARG A 35 14.00 26.66 -0.86
CA ARG A 35 15.33 26.13 -0.50
C ARG A 35 15.90 26.79 0.76
N THR A 36 15.79 28.10 0.91
CA THR A 36 16.29 28.79 2.11
C THR A 36 15.50 28.39 3.35
N ARG A 37 14.18 28.24 3.25
CA ARG A 37 13.32 27.76 4.33
C ARG A 37 13.65 26.33 4.76
N ASP A 38 13.92 25.45 3.81
CA ASP A 38 14.31 24.07 4.10
C ASP A 38 15.69 23.99 4.78
N ASP A 39 16.64 24.83 4.37
CA ASP A 39 17.95 24.94 5.02
C ASP A 39 17.86 25.49 6.45
N GLU A 40 16.98 26.48 6.70
CA GLU A 40 16.71 26.99 8.04
C GLU A 40 16.08 25.90 8.93
N ASN A 41 15.06 25.21 8.44
CA ASN A 41 14.44 24.08 9.14
C ASN A 41 15.48 22.98 9.45
N ARG A 42 16.39 22.69 8.52
CA ARG A 42 17.46 21.72 8.71
C ARG A 42 18.43 22.15 9.82
N LYS A 43 18.82 23.43 9.85
CA LYS A 43 19.68 24.00 10.91
C LYS A 43 18.99 23.96 12.27
N GLU A 44 17.69 24.23 12.33
CA GLU A 44 16.94 24.16 13.58
C GLU A 44 16.89 22.73 14.13
N ARG A 45 16.69 21.73 13.26
CA ARG A 45 16.69 20.30 13.65
C ARG A 45 18.05 19.85 14.17
N THR A 46 19.15 20.27 13.54
CA THR A 46 20.50 19.90 14.02
C THR A 46 20.83 20.58 15.35
N GLN A 47 20.41 21.83 15.56
CA GLN A 47 20.58 22.54 16.83
C GLN A 47 19.76 21.92 17.97
N LYS A 48 18.53 21.46 17.70
CA LYS A 48 17.71 20.72 18.68
C LYS A 48 18.34 19.37 19.06
N ARG A 49 18.96 18.67 18.10
CA ARG A 49 19.67 17.40 18.37
C ARG A 49 20.94 17.61 19.21
N SER A 50 21.72 18.66 18.97
CA SER A 50 22.94 18.92 19.75
C SER A 50 22.65 19.29 21.21
N ARG A 51 21.61 20.11 21.46
CA ARG A 51 21.17 20.46 22.82
C ARG A 51 20.67 19.28 23.64
N SER A 52 20.13 18.25 22.99
CA SER A 52 19.60 17.06 23.67
C SER A 52 20.70 16.12 24.18
N ARG A 53 21.93 16.22 23.65
CA ARG A 53 23.03 15.30 23.96
C ARG A 53 23.96 15.81 25.08
N SER A 54 23.78 17.03 25.56
CA SER A 54 24.63 17.65 26.58
C SER A 54 23.97 17.77 27.96
N LYS A 55 23.19 16.77 28.39
CA LYS A 55 22.87 16.66 29.82
C LYS A 55 24.11 16.07 30.51
N PRO A 56 24.82 16.84 31.36
CA PRO A 56 25.92 16.29 32.14
C PRO A 56 25.36 15.15 33.01
N ARG A 57 25.95 13.97 32.87
CA ARG A 57 25.72 12.83 33.78
C ARG A 57 26.06 13.32 35.20
N GLY A 58 25.03 13.72 35.94
CA GLY A 58 25.14 14.09 37.33
C GLY A 58 25.64 12.88 38.13
N LYS A 59 26.73 13.12 38.87
CA LYS A 59 27.21 12.38 40.04
C LYS A 59 27.14 10.86 39.95
N VAL A 60 28.31 10.28 39.66
CA VAL A 60 28.72 8.94 40.05
C VAL A 60 28.39 8.76 41.54
N ILE A 61 27.37 7.95 41.83
CA ILE A 61 27.14 7.36 43.14
C ILE A 61 28.10 6.16 43.22
N PRO A 62 28.93 6.02 44.26
CA PRO A 62 29.75 4.85 44.44
C PRO A 62 28.87 3.65 44.81
N ASP A 63 29.10 2.57 44.08
CA ASP A 63 29.20 1.20 44.58
C ASP A 63 27.94 0.50 45.14
N ASP A 64 27.46 -0.48 44.37
CA ASP A 64 26.74 -1.66 44.87
C ASP A 64 27.00 -2.83 43.90
N SER A 65 28.30 -3.11 43.70
CA SER A 65 28.85 -3.99 42.67
C SER A 65 28.92 -5.48 43.04
N TRP A 66 27.90 -6.03 43.74
CA TRP A 66 27.96 -7.44 44.17
C TRP A 66 26.71 -8.29 43.93
N ARG A 67 25.68 -7.81 43.18
CA ARG A 67 24.40 -8.54 43.12
C ARG A 67 23.78 -8.77 41.75
N ARG A 68 24.56 -8.83 40.66
CA ARG A 68 24.00 -8.98 39.31
C ARG A 68 24.84 -9.76 38.29
N ASP A 69 25.53 -10.82 38.71
CA ASP A 69 26.33 -11.64 37.78
C ASP A 69 25.64 -12.88 37.19
N ASP A 70 24.42 -13.26 37.59
CA ASP A 70 23.84 -14.54 37.12
C ASP A 70 22.97 -14.50 35.85
N HIS A 71 22.66 -13.34 35.28
CA HIS A 71 21.72 -13.27 34.15
C HIS A 71 22.30 -12.89 32.78
N LYS A 72 23.58 -12.52 32.69
CA LYS A 72 24.19 -12.13 31.40
C LYS A 72 24.97 -13.25 30.69
N SER A 73 25.40 -14.31 31.38
CA SER A 73 26.19 -15.37 30.72
C SER A 73 25.35 -16.25 29.78
N LYS A 74 24.05 -16.45 30.05
CA LYS A 74 23.20 -17.29 29.19
C LYS A 74 22.83 -16.66 27.84
N GLN A 75 22.79 -15.33 27.73
CA GLN A 75 22.40 -14.68 26.48
C GLN A 75 23.57 -14.55 25.48
N GLN A 76 24.82 -14.51 25.98
CA GLN A 76 26.00 -14.41 25.13
C GLN A 76 26.47 -15.80 24.62
N GLN A 77 26.16 -16.87 25.34
CA GLN A 77 26.47 -18.24 24.89
C GLN A 77 25.60 -18.68 23.70
N GLN A 78 24.32 -18.26 23.65
CA GLN A 78 23.46 -18.54 22.47
C GLN A 78 23.85 -17.77 21.21
N GLN A 79 24.52 -16.62 21.33
CA GLN A 79 25.00 -15.90 20.15
C GLN A 79 26.29 -16.51 19.57
N ASN A 80 27.17 -17.04 20.41
CA ASN A 80 28.38 -17.70 19.91
C ASN A 80 28.12 -19.04 19.23
N GLU A 81 27.13 -19.82 19.68
CA GLU A 81 26.77 -21.09 19.00
C GLU A 81 26.20 -20.86 17.59
N ARG A 82 25.57 -19.71 17.33
CA ARG A 82 25.05 -19.37 15.99
C ARG A 82 26.13 -19.00 14.97
N HIS A 83 27.33 -18.60 15.42
CA HIS A 83 28.40 -18.19 14.50
C HIS A 83 29.39 -19.31 14.17
N THR A 84 29.37 -20.45 14.87
CA THR A 84 30.27 -21.59 14.60
C THR A 84 29.72 -22.64 13.62
N SER A 85 28.46 -22.54 13.18
CA SER A 85 27.87 -23.56 12.28
C SER A 85 27.93 -23.24 10.78
N TRP A 86 28.56 -22.13 10.36
CA TRP A 86 28.60 -21.73 8.94
C TRP A 86 29.99 -21.84 8.27
N SER A 87 31.02 -22.31 8.98
CA SER A 87 32.40 -22.34 8.46
C SER A 87 32.89 -23.73 8.01
N SER A 88 32.01 -24.66 7.63
CA SER A 88 32.46 -26.03 7.28
C SER A 88 31.66 -26.71 6.17
N ILE A 89 31.48 -26.07 5.00
CA ILE A 89 31.39 -26.80 3.72
C ILE A 89 31.98 -25.89 2.63
N ASN A 90 33.24 -26.14 2.21
CA ASN A 90 33.66 -26.04 0.80
C ASN A 90 35.15 -26.35 0.66
N THR A 91 35.47 -27.64 0.50
CA THR A 91 36.73 -28.11 -0.07
C THR A 91 36.52 -29.47 -0.75
N SER A 92 36.27 -29.44 -2.06
CA SER A 92 36.55 -30.49 -3.06
C SER A 92 36.00 -29.98 -4.40
N ALA A 93 36.76 -29.47 -5.37
CA ALA A 93 37.87 -30.03 -6.15
C ALA A 93 37.48 -31.29 -6.99
N SER A 94 37.79 -31.23 -8.30
CA SER A 94 37.59 -32.20 -9.42
C SER A 94 36.25 -32.00 -10.16
N THR A 95 36.11 -31.93 -11.50
CA THR A 95 36.95 -32.32 -12.65
C THR A 95 36.32 -31.67 -13.92
N PRO A 96 37.08 -31.32 -14.98
CA PRO A 96 36.48 -30.81 -16.22
C PRO A 96 36.12 -31.96 -17.17
N SER A 97 34.87 -32.03 -17.61
CA SER A 97 34.45 -32.89 -18.73
C SER A 97 34.25 -32.05 -19.99
N ARG A 98 34.76 -32.60 -21.08
CA ARG A 98 34.96 -32.03 -22.42
C ARG A 98 33.99 -32.73 -23.40
N TYR A 99 33.63 -32.03 -24.49
CA TYR A 99 32.98 -32.48 -25.76
C TYR A 99 31.44 -32.69 -25.76
N PRO A 100 30.76 -32.62 -26.94
CA PRO A 100 30.79 -31.56 -27.97
C PRO A 100 29.44 -31.28 -28.70
N SER A 101 29.52 -30.27 -29.59
CA SER A 101 28.85 -30.01 -30.88
C SER A 101 27.75 -30.91 -31.44
N ASP A 102 26.81 -30.19 -32.09
CA ASP A 102 26.10 -30.47 -33.34
C ASP A 102 25.26 -31.75 -33.48
N ALA A 103 23.95 -31.56 -33.65
CA ALA A 103 23.25 -32.07 -34.82
C ALA A 103 21.85 -31.45 -34.92
N GLU A 104 21.63 -30.75 -36.03
CA GLU A 104 20.32 -30.52 -36.63
C GLU A 104 19.62 -31.86 -36.89
N SER A 105 18.31 -31.94 -36.64
CA SER A 105 17.43 -32.87 -37.35
C SER A 105 15.99 -32.41 -37.25
N THR A 106 15.56 -31.76 -38.32
CA THR A 106 14.19 -31.77 -38.84
C THR A 106 13.66 -33.20 -38.96
N THR A 107 12.42 -33.45 -38.53
CA THR A 107 11.45 -34.28 -39.27
C THR A 107 10.05 -34.19 -38.69
N THR A 108 9.16 -33.79 -39.58
CA THR A 108 7.72 -34.04 -39.74
C THR A 108 7.23 -35.42 -39.26
N ALA A 109 6.00 -35.47 -38.70
CA ALA A 109 4.85 -36.28 -39.16
C ALA A 109 3.94 -36.86 -38.04
N THR A 110 2.69 -36.39 -38.05
CA THR A 110 1.47 -37.20 -38.29
C THR A 110 0.91 -38.11 -37.17
N THR A 111 -0.26 -37.69 -36.66
CA THR A 111 -1.46 -38.42 -36.18
C THR A 111 -1.33 -39.79 -35.49
N ALA A 112 -1.98 -39.92 -34.32
CA ALA A 112 -2.96 -40.99 -34.08
C ALA A 112 -3.90 -40.65 -32.92
N THR A 113 -5.17 -40.46 -33.27
CA THR A 113 -6.34 -40.47 -32.39
C THR A 113 -6.58 -41.89 -31.88
N THR A 114 -6.70 -42.10 -30.57
CA THR A 114 -7.38 -43.30 -30.03
C THR A 114 -8.33 -42.90 -28.92
N ALA A 115 -9.62 -43.08 -29.20
CA ALA A 115 -10.70 -43.04 -28.23
C ALA A 115 -10.62 -44.29 -27.36
N SER A 116 -10.57 -44.12 -26.04
CA SER A 116 -10.67 -45.21 -25.08
C SER A 116 -12.02 -45.14 -24.38
N THR A 117 -12.92 -46.01 -24.84
CA THR A 117 -14.23 -46.28 -24.26
C THR A 117 -14.01 -47.15 -23.03
N PHE A 118 -14.02 -46.57 -21.83
CA PHE A 118 -13.92 -47.35 -20.60
C PHE A 118 -15.32 -47.67 -20.05
N SER A 119 -15.64 -48.96 -20.08
CA SER A 119 -16.88 -49.53 -19.58
C SER A 119 -16.94 -49.55 -18.05
N LYS A 120 -18.12 -49.16 -17.57
CA LYS A 120 -18.63 -49.15 -16.19
C LYS A 120 -18.64 -50.54 -15.53
N PRO A 121 -18.17 -50.70 -14.28
CA PRO A 121 -18.57 -51.82 -13.43
C PRO A 121 -19.82 -51.47 -12.62
N ARG A 122 -20.81 -52.37 -12.65
CA ARG A 122 -21.98 -52.39 -11.74
C ARG A 122 -21.51 -52.76 -10.32
N HIS A 123 -21.89 -51.97 -9.33
CA HIS A 123 -21.83 -52.36 -7.92
C HIS A 123 -23.19 -52.95 -7.47
N PRO A 124 -23.19 -53.91 -6.52
CA PRO A 124 -24.40 -54.52 -5.95
C PRO A 124 -25.11 -53.57 -4.96
N PRO A 125 -26.40 -53.79 -4.66
CA PRO A 125 -27.16 -52.97 -3.74
C PRO A 125 -26.75 -53.29 -2.30
N THR A 126 -26.11 -52.32 -1.63
CA THR A 126 -25.89 -52.34 -0.19
C THR A 126 -27.08 -51.68 0.49
N THR A 127 -27.53 -52.37 1.53
CA THR A 127 -28.58 -52.05 2.48
C THR A 127 -28.58 -50.60 2.93
N GLN A 128 -29.79 -50.06 2.84
CA GLN A 128 -30.31 -48.85 3.45
C GLN A 128 -30.24 -48.99 4.98
N ASP A 129 -29.39 -48.19 5.61
CA ASP A 129 -29.53 -47.77 7.00
C ASP A 129 -29.57 -46.24 6.98
N ASP A 130 -30.69 -45.72 7.46
CA ASP A 130 -31.04 -44.31 7.56
C ASP A 130 -30.20 -43.68 8.68
N ASP A 131 -29.15 -42.93 8.31
CA ASP A 131 -28.57 -41.90 9.17
C ASP A 131 -28.67 -40.58 8.40
N ASP A 132 -29.54 -39.70 8.90
CA ASP A 132 -29.72 -38.31 8.48
C ASP A 132 -28.42 -37.52 8.72
N ASP A 133 -27.43 -37.71 7.86
CA ASP A 133 -26.33 -36.75 7.73
C ASP A 133 -26.89 -35.56 6.96
N ASP A 134 -27.08 -34.45 7.67
CA ASP A 134 -27.29 -33.12 7.11
C ASP A 134 -26.13 -32.84 6.14
N ASP A 135 -26.33 -33.22 4.88
CA ASP A 135 -25.59 -32.73 3.72
C ASP A 135 -25.84 -31.22 3.67
N ASP A 136 -25.11 -30.48 4.50
CA ASP A 136 -24.63 -29.14 4.19
C ASP A 136 -23.73 -29.31 2.95
N ASP A 137 -24.36 -29.60 1.82
CA ASP A 137 -23.88 -29.23 0.50
C ASP A 137 -23.71 -27.71 0.57
N ASP A 138 -22.55 -27.30 1.11
CA ASP A 138 -21.91 -26.03 0.87
C ASP A 138 -21.71 -25.96 -0.65
N ASP A 139 -22.82 -25.66 -1.34
CA ASP A 139 -22.83 -25.10 -2.68
C ASP A 139 -21.81 -23.97 -2.61
N GLU A 140 -20.60 -24.22 -3.09
CA GLU A 140 -19.55 -23.22 -3.34
C GLU A 140 -20.12 -22.29 -4.41
N ALA A 141 -21.09 -21.48 -4.00
CA ALA A 141 -21.84 -20.57 -4.82
C ALA A 141 -20.79 -19.67 -5.43
N GLU A 142 -20.63 -19.84 -6.75
CA GLU A 142 -19.55 -19.23 -7.51
C GLU A 142 -19.51 -17.74 -7.16
N LEU A 143 -18.45 -17.33 -6.46
CA LEU A 143 -18.38 -16.04 -5.80
C LEU A 143 -18.24 -14.96 -6.88
N THR A 144 -19.39 -14.48 -7.34
CA THR A 144 -19.48 -13.50 -8.41
C THR A 144 -19.10 -12.12 -7.88
N TRP A 145 -18.64 -11.24 -8.77
CA TRP A 145 -18.29 -9.87 -8.43
C TRP A 145 -19.47 -9.03 -7.90
N THR A 146 -20.69 -9.56 -8.00
CA THR A 146 -21.95 -9.01 -7.49
C THR A 146 -22.33 -9.54 -6.10
N SER A 147 -21.50 -10.37 -5.48
CA SER A 147 -21.76 -10.97 -4.17
C SER A 147 -21.89 -9.92 -3.06
N ALA A 148 -22.59 -10.27 -1.98
CA ALA A 148 -22.74 -9.41 -0.81
C ALA A 148 -21.36 -9.03 -0.21
N PRO A 149 -21.22 -7.85 0.43
CA PRO A 149 -19.95 -7.43 1.05
C PRO A 149 -19.35 -8.43 2.04
N THR A 150 -20.19 -9.23 2.70
CA THR A 150 -19.77 -10.31 3.61
C THR A 150 -18.98 -11.40 2.89
N ALA A 151 -19.38 -11.77 1.67
CA ALA A 151 -18.68 -12.76 0.86
C ALA A 151 -17.30 -12.26 0.44
N PHE A 152 -17.17 -10.98 0.07
CA PHE A 152 -15.87 -10.36 -0.22
C PHE A 152 -14.95 -10.34 1.01
N ARG A 153 -15.50 -10.08 2.20
CA ARG A 153 -14.73 -10.12 3.45
C ARG A 153 -14.20 -11.53 3.74
N ALA A 154 -15.01 -12.56 3.55
CA ALA A 154 -14.59 -13.95 3.69
C ALA A 154 -13.52 -14.32 2.63
N ALA A 155 -13.72 -13.94 1.38
CA ALA A 155 -12.75 -14.17 0.31
C ALA A 155 -11.41 -13.45 0.55
N TYR A 156 -11.43 -12.24 1.10
CA TYR A 156 -10.22 -11.50 1.49
C TYR A 156 -9.51 -12.13 2.71
N ALA A 157 -10.27 -12.69 3.65
CA ALA A 157 -9.69 -13.48 4.74
C ALA A 157 -8.98 -14.73 4.20
N ARG A 158 -9.61 -15.48 3.28
CA ARG A 158 -8.97 -16.62 2.58
C ARG A 158 -7.73 -16.19 1.81
N TYR A 159 -7.79 -15.06 1.10
CA TYR A 159 -6.66 -14.47 0.39
C TYR A 159 -5.48 -14.18 1.33
N THR A 160 -5.76 -13.56 2.47
CA THR A 160 -4.75 -13.21 3.48
C THR A 160 -4.16 -14.46 4.12
N ALA A 161 -4.97 -15.48 4.40
CA ALA A 161 -4.53 -16.77 4.92
C ALA A 161 -3.65 -17.51 3.90
N ALA A 162 -4.05 -17.52 2.63
CA ALA A 162 -3.27 -18.11 1.54
C ALA A 162 -1.89 -17.45 1.44
N TRP A 163 -1.81 -16.11 1.48
CA TRP A 163 -0.55 -15.38 1.52
C TRP A 163 0.34 -15.72 2.72
N ALA A 164 -0.26 -15.92 3.90
CA ALA A 164 0.47 -16.26 5.12
C ALA A 164 0.96 -17.71 5.14
N ALA A 165 0.24 -18.61 4.48
CA ALA A 165 0.59 -20.03 4.35
C ALA A 165 1.62 -20.29 3.23
N LEU A 166 1.92 -19.30 2.38
CA LEU A 166 2.90 -19.48 1.31
C LEU A 166 4.29 -19.77 1.86
N PRO A 167 4.97 -20.81 1.35
CA PRO A 167 6.41 -20.95 1.51
C PRO A 167 7.14 -19.68 1.04
N PRO A 168 8.27 -19.30 1.66
CA PRO A 168 9.03 -18.10 1.28
C PRO A 168 9.39 -18.05 -0.21
N HIS A 169 9.62 -19.22 -0.81
CA HIS A 169 10.06 -19.38 -2.19
C HIS A 169 8.97 -19.96 -3.11
N SER A 170 7.69 -19.92 -2.74
CA SER A 170 6.64 -20.39 -3.66
C SER A 170 6.39 -19.36 -4.78
N PRO A 171 6.41 -19.75 -6.07
CA PRO A 171 6.03 -18.87 -7.18
C PRO A 171 4.50 -18.70 -7.28
N LEU A 172 3.73 -19.61 -6.68
CA LEU A 172 2.28 -19.64 -6.76
C LEU A 172 1.68 -18.66 -5.75
N ILE A 173 1.65 -17.38 -6.12
CA ILE A 173 1.06 -16.33 -5.29
C ILE A 173 -0.47 -16.21 -5.54
N PRO A 174 -1.29 -16.01 -4.51
CA PRO A 174 -2.71 -15.74 -4.68
C PRO A 174 -2.90 -14.28 -5.09
N TYR A 175 -3.75 -14.05 -6.10
CA TYR A 175 -4.12 -12.71 -6.57
C TYR A 175 -5.31 -12.15 -5.78
N PRO A 176 -5.46 -10.82 -5.68
CA PRO A 176 -6.58 -10.19 -4.96
C PRO A 176 -7.88 -10.29 -5.75
N SER A 177 -8.40 -11.51 -5.88
CA SER A 177 -9.64 -11.86 -6.57
C SER A 177 -10.43 -12.88 -5.74
N PRO A 178 -11.75 -13.02 -5.95
CA PRO A 178 -12.56 -13.99 -5.20
C PRO A 178 -12.03 -15.43 -5.21
N THR A 179 -11.47 -15.90 -6.33
CA THR A 179 -10.91 -17.25 -6.50
C THR A 179 -9.38 -17.30 -6.38
N HIS A 180 -8.75 -16.17 -6.06
CA HIS A 180 -7.30 -15.96 -6.02
C HIS A 180 -6.55 -16.20 -7.35
N ALA A 181 -7.28 -16.36 -8.46
CA ALA A 181 -6.70 -16.56 -9.79
C ALA A 181 -6.41 -15.23 -10.51
N ALA A 182 -5.25 -15.16 -11.18
CA ALA A 182 -4.87 -14.04 -12.05
C ALA A 182 -5.84 -13.84 -13.22
N ALA A 183 -6.36 -14.93 -13.79
CA ALA A 183 -7.31 -14.90 -14.90
C ALA A 183 -8.59 -14.13 -14.54
N GLN A 184 -9.05 -14.24 -13.28
CA GLN A 184 -10.26 -13.54 -12.82
C GLN A 184 -10.06 -12.02 -12.80
N LEU A 185 -8.85 -11.54 -12.54
CA LEU A 185 -8.55 -10.10 -12.61
C LEU A 185 -8.61 -9.55 -14.04
N ARG A 186 -8.50 -10.40 -15.06
CA ARG A 186 -8.56 -9.99 -16.47
C ARG A 186 -9.97 -10.07 -17.05
N GLN A 187 -10.92 -10.65 -16.32
CA GLN A 187 -12.31 -10.76 -16.76
C GLN A 187 -12.97 -9.38 -16.80
N THR A 188 -13.70 -9.13 -17.88
CA THR A 188 -14.48 -7.90 -18.11
C THR A 188 -15.98 -8.12 -17.92
N SER A 189 -16.43 -9.36 -17.72
CA SER A 189 -17.85 -9.74 -17.69
C SER A 189 -18.66 -9.04 -16.60
N HIS A 190 -18.04 -8.70 -15.48
CA HIS A 190 -18.70 -7.98 -14.38
C HIS A 190 -18.55 -6.45 -14.44
N LEU A 191 -17.82 -5.94 -15.42
CA LEU A 191 -17.75 -4.49 -15.66
C LEU A 191 -19.02 -4.00 -16.38
N PRO A 192 -19.43 -2.74 -16.19
CA PRO A 192 -20.52 -2.16 -16.97
C PRO A 192 -20.22 -2.25 -18.47
N LEU A 193 -21.24 -2.46 -19.30
CA LEU A 193 -21.12 -2.53 -20.77
C LEU A 193 -20.29 -1.39 -21.37
N SER A 194 -20.41 -0.19 -20.83
CA SER A 194 -19.64 0.99 -21.26
C SER A 194 -18.13 0.88 -20.99
N ALA A 195 -17.72 0.10 -19.99
CA ALA A 195 -16.32 -0.16 -19.66
C ALA A 195 -15.76 -1.38 -20.42
N GLN A 196 -16.61 -2.33 -20.82
CA GLN A 196 -16.19 -3.59 -21.46
C GLN A 196 -15.40 -3.40 -22.76
N HIS A 197 -15.70 -2.35 -23.53
CA HIS A 197 -15.12 -2.15 -24.87
C HIS A 197 -14.06 -1.05 -24.96
N GLY A 198 -13.75 -0.36 -23.87
CA GLY A 198 -12.84 0.80 -23.88
C GLY A 198 -11.66 0.73 -22.93
N TRP A 199 -11.63 -0.24 -22.01
CA TRP A 199 -10.58 -0.32 -21.00
C TRP A 199 -9.43 -1.20 -21.47
N SER A 200 -8.20 -0.77 -21.19
CA SER A 200 -7.02 -1.61 -21.39
C SER A 200 -7.01 -2.78 -20.40
N ALA A 201 -6.34 -3.88 -20.74
CA ALA A 201 -6.18 -5.02 -19.83
C ALA A 201 -5.59 -4.61 -18.46
N ASP A 202 -4.62 -3.68 -18.46
CA ASP A 202 -4.06 -3.09 -17.23
C ASP A 202 -5.13 -2.37 -16.40
N ALA A 203 -6.00 -1.57 -17.03
CA ALA A 203 -7.08 -0.87 -16.34
C ALA A 203 -8.11 -1.83 -15.73
N VAL A 204 -8.44 -2.92 -16.42
CA VAL A 204 -9.33 -3.98 -15.93
C VAL A 204 -8.75 -4.65 -14.69
N VAL A 205 -7.47 -5.06 -14.75
CA VAL A 205 -6.77 -5.69 -13.61
C VAL A 205 -6.71 -4.74 -12.41
N LYS A 206 -6.36 -3.46 -12.65
CA LYS A 206 -6.32 -2.44 -11.59
C LYS A 206 -7.68 -2.26 -10.92
N TYR A 207 -8.74 -2.10 -11.72
CA TYR A 207 -10.10 -1.96 -11.20
C TYR A 207 -10.49 -3.18 -10.36
N ASN A 208 -10.32 -4.39 -10.91
CA ASN A 208 -10.74 -5.63 -10.28
C ASN A 208 -10.02 -5.86 -8.94
N ALA A 209 -8.70 -5.65 -8.91
CA ALA A 209 -7.91 -5.79 -7.69
C ALA A 209 -8.36 -4.81 -6.59
N VAL A 210 -8.59 -3.55 -6.97
CA VAL A 210 -9.03 -2.51 -6.04
C VAL A 210 -10.48 -2.70 -5.61
N HIS A 211 -11.36 -3.12 -6.53
CA HIS A 211 -12.75 -3.45 -6.24
C HIS A 211 -12.85 -4.58 -5.22
N PHE A 212 -12.13 -5.68 -5.43
CA PHE A 212 -12.09 -6.80 -4.49
C PHE A 212 -11.66 -6.35 -3.09
N PHE A 213 -10.55 -5.60 -3.01
CA PHE A 213 -10.00 -5.11 -1.75
C PHE A 213 -10.99 -4.19 -1.02
N LEU A 214 -11.58 -3.21 -1.73
CA LEU A 214 -12.47 -2.24 -1.11
C LEU A 214 -13.83 -2.83 -0.75
N ALA A 215 -14.38 -3.73 -1.58
CA ALA A 215 -15.60 -4.47 -1.27
C ALA A 215 -15.44 -5.31 0.01
N ALA A 216 -14.27 -5.93 0.22
CA ALA A 216 -13.96 -6.66 1.44
C ALA A 216 -13.89 -5.78 2.70
N HIS A 217 -13.59 -4.49 2.52
CA HIS A 217 -13.61 -3.47 3.57
C HIS A 217 -14.96 -2.74 3.68
N GLY A 218 -16.00 -3.19 2.97
CA GLY A 218 -17.32 -2.56 2.97
C GLY A 218 -17.34 -1.17 2.32
N VAL A 219 -16.32 -0.84 1.52
CA VAL A 219 -16.23 0.42 0.79
C VAL A 219 -16.85 0.23 -0.60
N PRO A 220 -17.94 0.92 -0.94
CA PRO A 220 -18.55 0.80 -2.25
C PRO A 220 -17.60 1.34 -3.32
N VAL A 221 -17.46 0.60 -4.42
CA VAL A 221 -16.67 1.01 -5.57
C VAL A 221 -17.60 1.15 -6.76
N ALA A 222 -17.63 2.33 -7.35
CA ALA A 222 -18.30 2.57 -8.61
C ALA A 222 -17.25 2.75 -9.72
N PRO A 223 -17.41 2.11 -10.88
CA PRO A 223 -16.57 2.37 -12.04
C PRO A 223 -16.87 3.77 -12.58
N ASP A 224 -15.85 4.62 -12.64
CA ASP A 224 -15.95 5.91 -13.35
C ASP A 224 -15.67 5.70 -14.83
N VAL A 225 -16.75 5.69 -15.61
CA VAL A 225 -16.72 5.43 -17.05
C VAL A 225 -16.14 6.63 -17.82
N GLY A 226 -16.15 7.85 -17.24
CA GLY A 226 -15.85 9.08 -17.97
C GLY A 226 -14.38 9.36 -18.24
N ALA A 227 -13.47 8.84 -17.42
CA ALA A 227 -12.04 9.19 -17.48
C ALA A 227 -11.14 8.11 -18.11
N GLY A 228 -11.71 6.97 -18.54
CA GLY A 228 -10.92 5.79 -18.91
C GLY A 228 -10.04 5.27 -17.77
N ARG A 229 -10.32 5.71 -16.53
CA ARG A 229 -9.60 5.35 -15.31
C ARG A 229 -10.61 4.97 -14.24
N PRO A 230 -10.42 3.83 -13.57
CA PRO A 230 -11.11 3.44 -12.34
C PRO A 230 -11.04 4.54 -11.28
N LYS A 231 -11.96 5.51 -11.28
CA LYS A 231 -12.06 6.43 -10.16
C LYS A 231 -12.84 5.74 -9.06
N VAL A 232 -12.10 5.21 -8.09
CA VAL A 232 -12.67 4.74 -6.84
C VAL A 232 -13.34 5.92 -6.15
N GLY A 233 -14.66 5.97 -6.23
CA GLY A 233 -15.43 6.87 -5.39
C GLY A 233 -15.27 6.46 -3.93
N LEU A 234 -14.35 7.06 -3.19
CA LEU A 234 -14.28 6.96 -1.72
C LEU A 234 -15.49 7.62 -1.02
N ARG A 235 -16.47 8.06 -1.82
CA ARG A 235 -17.70 8.75 -1.44
C ARG A 235 -18.69 7.71 -0.90
N GLY A 236 -18.48 7.33 0.35
CA GLY A 236 -19.22 6.26 1.02
C GLY A 236 -18.52 5.79 2.30
N VAL A 237 -17.20 6.03 2.40
CA VAL A 237 -16.45 6.01 3.69
C VAL A 237 -16.81 7.25 4.51
N VAL A 238 -18.10 7.54 4.63
CA VAL A 238 -18.68 8.73 5.25
C VAL A 238 -19.05 8.45 6.72
N GLY A 239 -19.12 7.17 7.13
CA GLY A 239 -19.48 6.80 8.49
C GLY A 239 -18.31 6.81 9.50
N ASP A 240 -17.11 6.41 9.09
CA ASP A 240 -16.09 5.93 10.05
C ASP A 240 -14.96 6.94 10.39
N GLY A 241 -15.14 8.20 9.98
CA GLY A 241 -14.20 9.29 10.23
C GLY A 241 -12.77 9.04 9.72
N ASP A 242 -11.84 9.83 10.23
CA ASP A 242 -10.39 9.72 9.91
C ASP A 242 -9.78 8.38 10.35
N ALA A 243 -10.39 7.70 11.32
CA ALA A 243 -9.89 6.44 11.86
C ALA A 243 -10.01 5.29 10.86
N GLY A 244 -11.18 5.14 10.22
CA GLY A 244 -11.40 4.13 9.18
C GLY A 244 -10.46 4.32 7.99
N MET A 245 -10.28 5.57 7.54
CA MET A 245 -9.38 5.90 6.44
C MET A 245 -7.90 5.56 6.76
N LYS A 246 -7.45 5.86 7.99
CA LYS A 246 -6.10 5.48 8.45
C LYS A 246 -5.91 3.96 8.52
N SER A 247 -6.94 3.22 8.94
CA SER A 247 -6.93 1.76 8.94
C SER A 247 -6.79 1.23 7.52
N LEU A 248 -7.58 1.74 6.58
CA LEU A 248 -7.53 1.35 5.17
C LEU A 248 -6.15 1.63 4.55
N VAL A 249 -5.55 2.80 4.80
CA VAL A 249 -4.19 3.12 4.34
C VAL A 249 -3.15 2.14 4.89
N ARG A 250 -3.32 1.67 6.14
CA ARG A 250 -2.42 0.67 6.74
C ARG A 250 -2.52 -0.68 6.02
N GLU A 251 -3.72 -1.11 5.68
CA GLU A 251 -3.95 -2.33 4.92
C GLU A 251 -3.42 -2.21 3.48
N VAL A 252 -3.67 -1.10 2.79
CA VAL A 252 -3.08 -0.85 1.45
C VAL A 252 -1.55 -0.87 1.51
N ARG A 253 -0.92 -0.32 2.55
CA ARG A 253 0.54 -0.40 2.74
C ARG A 253 1.02 -1.83 2.96
N ARG A 254 0.20 -2.70 3.57
CA ARG A 254 0.52 -4.13 3.72
C ARG A 254 0.51 -4.80 2.35
N GLU A 255 -0.51 -4.53 1.54
CA GLU A 255 -0.59 -5.06 0.17
C GLU A 255 0.57 -4.55 -0.70
N LEU A 256 0.90 -3.25 -0.63
CA LEU A 256 2.04 -2.70 -1.36
C LEU A 256 3.36 -3.41 -1.06
N ARG A 257 3.59 -3.81 0.20
CA ARG A 257 4.79 -4.60 0.54
C ARG A 257 4.75 -6.02 -0.03
N ARG A 258 3.58 -6.64 -0.13
CA ARG A 258 3.43 -7.98 -0.72
C ARG A 258 3.70 -7.98 -2.22
N TRP A 259 3.18 -6.96 -2.91
CA TRP A 259 3.26 -6.80 -4.35
C TRP A 259 4.47 -6.00 -4.83
N HIS A 260 5.33 -5.56 -3.93
CA HIS A 260 6.57 -4.87 -4.31
C HIS A 260 7.51 -5.83 -5.04
N GLU A 261 8.26 -5.31 -6.01
CA GLU A 261 9.23 -6.10 -6.79
C GLU A 261 10.24 -6.80 -5.86
N ASP A 262 10.69 -6.14 -4.79
CA ASP A 262 11.57 -6.76 -3.80
C ASP A 262 10.92 -7.90 -3.01
N GLY A 263 9.61 -7.85 -2.80
CA GLY A 263 8.86 -8.92 -2.13
C GLY A 263 8.61 -10.11 -3.07
N LEU A 264 8.44 -9.84 -4.36
CA LEU A 264 8.16 -10.84 -5.39
C LEU A 264 9.43 -11.52 -5.92
N LYS A 265 10.56 -10.81 -6.03
CA LYS A 265 11.81 -11.34 -6.59
C LYS A 265 12.37 -12.55 -5.85
N TRP A 266 12.06 -12.69 -4.56
CA TRP A 266 12.53 -13.80 -3.70
C TRP A 266 11.53 -14.97 -3.63
N ARG A 267 10.38 -14.87 -4.30
CA ARG A 267 9.35 -15.90 -4.34
C ARG A 267 9.48 -16.70 -5.62
N GLY A 268 9.82 -17.98 -5.56
CA GLY A 268 9.85 -18.87 -6.73
C GLY A 268 11.23 -19.21 -7.29
N GLY A 269 12.31 -18.81 -6.62
CA GLY A 269 13.66 -19.23 -6.96
C GLY A 269 14.18 -20.32 -6.03
N GLU A 270 15.07 -21.18 -6.55
CA GLU A 270 16.07 -21.85 -5.69
C GLU A 270 16.79 -20.78 -4.86
N GLU A 271 17.21 -21.14 -3.64
CA GLU A 271 17.84 -20.23 -2.68
C GLU A 271 18.91 -19.35 -3.36
N GLY A 272 18.62 -18.06 -3.53
CA GLY A 272 19.52 -17.09 -4.17
C GLY A 272 19.23 -16.74 -5.64
N THR A 273 18.23 -17.35 -6.28
CA THR A 273 17.81 -17.01 -7.65
C THR A 273 16.64 -16.02 -7.68
N VAL A 274 16.71 -15.04 -8.57
CA VAL A 274 15.67 -14.02 -8.77
C VAL A 274 14.54 -14.61 -9.61
N ASN A 275 13.30 -14.55 -9.14
CA ASN A 275 12.14 -14.93 -9.95
C ASN A 275 11.78 -13.83 -10.94
N GLU A 276 12.43 -13.86 -12.10
CA GLU A 276 12.15 -12.93 -13.21
C GLU A 276 10.75 -13.08 -13.80
N GLN A 277 10.14 -14.26 -13.71
CA GLN A 277 8.78 -14.48 -14.25
C GLN A 277 7.75 -13.70 -13.45
N LEU A 278 7.84 -13.71 -12.12
CA LEU A 278 6.88 -13.02 -11.25
C LEU A 278 7.10 -11.51 -11.25
N VAL A 279 8.36 -11.07 -11.28
CA VAL A 279 8.71 -9.65 -11.42
C VAL A 279 8.34 -9.13 -12.80
N GLY A 280 8.40 -9.97 -13.84
CA GLY A 280 8.02 -9.68 -15.21
C GLY A 280 6.51 -9.74 -15.49
N ASP A 281 5.72 -10.39 -14.63
CA ASP A 281 4.28 -10.55 -14.84
C ASP A 281 3.56 -9.19 -14.86
N GLU A 282 2.96 -8.89 -16.00
CA GLU A 282 2.18 -7.69 -16.23
C GLU A 282 0.99 -7.58 -15.26
N THR A 283 0.41 -8.71 -14.85
CA THR A 283 -0.73 -8.76 -13.92
C THR A 283 -0.29 -8.35 -12.52
N ALA A 284 0.78 -8.94 -12.00
CA ALA A 284 1.35 -8.57 -10.71
C ALA A 284 1.77 -7.09 -10.67
N ARG A 285 2.41 -6.60 -11.74
CA ARG A 285 2.76 -5.18 -11.88
C ARG A 285 1.52 -4.27 -11.92
N ALA A 286 0.46 -4.68 -12.61
CA ALA A 286 -0.80 -3.94 -12.64
C ALA A 286 -1.44 -3.87 -11.25
N VAL A 287 -1.43 -4.97 -10.49
CA VAL A 287 -1.90 -5.00 -9.09
C VAL A 287 -1.10 -4.06 -8.20
N PHE A 288 0.24 -4.07 -8.30
CA PHE A 288 1.10 -3.15 -7.56
C PHE A 288 0.79 -1.67 -7.88
N ARG A 289 0.65 -1.34 -9.17
CA ARG A 289 0.23 0.00 -9.61
C ARG A 289 -1.15 0.36 -9.06
N ALA A 290 -2.09 -0.57 -9.05
CA ALA A 290 -3.45 -0.37 -8.52
C ALA A 290 -3.43 0.05 -7.05
N PHE A 291 -2.66 -0.67 -6.22
CA PHE A 291 -2.54 -0.32 -4.80
C PHE A 291 -1.75 0.96 -4.56
N THR A 292 -0.80 1.30 -5.44
CA THR A 292 -0.06 2.58 -5.36
C THR A 292 -0.99 3.75 -5.62
N GLU A 293 -1.76 3.68 -6.72
CA GLU A 293 -2.77 4.67 -7.08
C GLU A 293 -3.84 4.79 -5.98
N LEU A 294 -4.29 3.66 -5.42
CA LEU A 294 -5.26 3.64 -4.30
C LEU A 294 -4.71 4.33 -3.05
N ARG A 295 -3.47 4.02 -2.63
CA ARG A 295 -2.83 4.68 -1.48
C ARG A 295 -2.79 6.19 -1.67
N ASP A 296 -2.36 6.64 -2.83
CA ASP A 296 -2.18 8.06 -3.11
C ASP A 296 -3.54 8.78 -3.17
N GLY A 297 -4.57 8.12 -3.73
CA GLY A 297 -5.96 8.58 -3.68
C GLY A 297 -6.50 8.71 -2.25
N LEU A 298 -6.26 7.71 -1.40
CA LEU A 298 -6.67 7.75 0.02
C LEU A 298 -5.97 8.89 0.79
N LEU A 299 -4.67 9.11 0.55
CA LEU A 299 -3.92 10.19 1.18
C LEU A 299 -4.33 11.58 0.67
N ALA A 300 -4.69 11.70 -0.62
CA ALA A 300 -5.26 12.93 -1.17
C ALA A 300 -6.63 13.24 -0.54
N GLU A 301 -7.49 12.24 -0.42
CA GLU A 301 -8.81 12.36 0.22
C GLU A 301 -8.68 12.78 1.70
N MET A 302 -7.77 12.16 2.45
CA MET A 302 -7.51 12.56 3.84
C MET A 302 -7.05 14.02 3.96
N ARG A 303 -6.18 14.49 3.06
CA ARG A 303 -5.73 15.88 3.05
C ARG A 303 -6.88 16.83 2.74
N TRP A 304 -7.67 16.51 1.71
CA TRP A 304 -8.84 17.29 1.33
C TRP A 304 -9.88 17.41 2.46
N ARG A 305 -10.15 16.31 3.18
CA ARG A 305 -11.04 16.34 4.36
C ARG A 305 -10.53 17.28 5.45
N ARG A 306 -9.24 17.21 5.77
CA ARG A 306 -8.61 18.09 6.76
C ARG A 306 -8.67 19.57 6.36
N GLU A 307 -8.40 19.88 5.10
CA GLU A 307 -8.50 21.24 4.57
C GLU A 307 -9.93 21.78 4.66
N LYS A 308 -10.92 20.94 4.33
CA LYS A 308 -12.34 21.30 4.43
C LYS A 308 -12.78 21.53 5.88
N GLU A 309 -12.32 20.72 6.82
CA GLU A 309 -12.57 20.89 8.26
C GLU A 309 -11.91 22.17 8.80
N ALA A 310 -10.67 22.45 8.39
CA ALA A 310 -9.97 23.68 8.77
C ALA A 310 -10.69 24.93 8.23
N ALA A 311 -11.17 24.90 6.99
CA ALA A 311 -11.95 25.98 6.39
C ALA A 311 -13.30 26.18 7.12
N ALA A 312 -13.99 25.09 7.47
CA ALA A 312 -15.23 25.14 8.24
C ALA A 312 -15.01 25.67 9.67
N GLY A 313 -13.89 25.32 10.30
CA GLY A 313 -13.48 25.83 11.61
C GLY A 313 -13.21 27.34 11.58
N ALA A 314 -12.48 27.82 10.58
CA ALA A 314 -12.17 29.25 10.40
C ALA A 314 -13.44 30.10 10.22
N ALA A 315 -14.42 29.60 9.46
CA ALA A 315 -15.70 30.28 9.24
C ALA A 315 -16.53 30.45 10.53
N ARG A 316 -16.44 29.51 11.48
CA ARG A 316 -17.13 29.63 12.78
C ARG A 316 -16.51 30.69 13.68
N THR A 317 -15.20 30.89 13.60
CA THR A 317 -14.50 31.87 14.44
C THR A 317 -14.69 33.32 13.98
N THR A 318 -14.96 33.55 12.69
CA THR A 318 -15.10 34.92 12.13
C THR A 318 -16.53 35.45 12.11
N GLY A 319 -17.55 34.58 12.29
CA GLY A 319 -18.97 34.98 12.30
C GLY A 319 -19.53 35.36 13.68
N GLY A 320 -18.72 35.37 14.73
CA GLY A 320 -19.15 35.60 16.12
C GLY A 320 -18.92 37.01 16.67
N ASP A 321 -18.36 37.93 15.89
CA ASP A 321 -18.09 39.31 16.36
C ASP A 321 -19.12 40.29 15.78
N GLY A 322 -20.31 40.21 16.36
CA GLY A 322 -21.45 41.04 16.03
C GLY A 322 -22.27 41.35 17.28
N GLY A 323 -21.63 41.97 18.28
CA GLY A 323 -22.33 42.68 19.35
C GLY A 323 -22.12 42.10 20.75
N GLY A 324 -21.32 42.79 21.56
CA GLY A 324 -21.14 42.41 22.95
C GLY A 324 -20.19 43.26 23.78
N GLY A 325 -20.38 44.58 23.79
CA GLY A 325 -20.19 45.42 24.97
C GLY A 325 -18.77 45.56 25.53
N GLY A 326 -18.23 46.77 25.40
CA GLY A 326 -17.18 47.23 26.29
C GLY A 326 -17.61 47.16 27.77
N GLY A 327 -16.78 46.53 28.58
CA GLY A 327 -16.74 46.59 30.03
C GLY A 327 -15.48 45.84 30.43
N GLY A 328 -14.39 46.48 30.84
CA GLY A 328 -14.34 47.54 31.83
C GLY A 328 -14.18 46.92 33.21
N GLY A 329 -12.94 46.63 33.61
CA GLY A 329 -12.54 46.66 35.02
C GLY A 329 -12.27 45.34 35.75
N GLY A 330 -11.13 45.32 36.45
CA GLY A 330 -10.83 44.49 37.62
C GLY A 330 -10.24 43.11 37.29
N GLY A 331 -9.02 42.72 37.64
CA GLY A 331 -8.27 43.05 38.86
C GLY A 331 -8.52 41.98 39.93
N GLY A 332 -7.57 41.06 40.10
CA GLY A 332 -7.58 39.98 41.11
C GLY A 332 -7.28 38.63 40.43
N GLY A 333 -6.13 37.98 40.63
CA GLY A 333 -5.47 37.74 41.90
C GLY A 333 -6.05 36.46 42.49
N GLY A 334 -5.52 35.30 42.12
CA GLY A 334 -6.03 34.00 42.59
C GLY A 334 -5.21 32.83 42.07
N GLU A 335 -4.12 32.52 42.76
CA GLU A 335 -3.46 31.21 42.70
C GLU A 335 -4.46 30.10 43.03
N ALA A 336 -4.62 29.14 42.12
CA ALA A 336 -5.21 27.85 42.44
C ALA A 336 -4.39 26.74 41.77
N LYS A 337 -3.54 26.11 42.59
CA LYS A 337 -2.93 24.80 42.33
C LYS A 337 -4.04 23.76 42.15
N GLY A 338 -4.26 23.31 40.93
CA GLY A 338 -5.01 22.09 40.62
C GLY A 338 -4.10 21.13 39.87
N LYS A 339 -3.51 20.17 40.59
CA LYS A 339 -2.87 19.00 40.00
C LYS A 339 -3.97 18.16 39.37
N ASP A 340 -4.01 18.10 38.04
CA ASP A 340 -4.69 17.01 37.35
C ASP A 340 -3.70 16.32 36.41
N GLN A 341 -3.28 15.13 36.84
CA GLN A 341 -2.45 14.22 36.07
C GLN A 341 -3.36 13.40 35.16
N GLY A 342 -3.78 14.01 34.06
CA GLY A 342 -4.34 13.28 32.92
C GLY A 342 -3.21 12.86 31.99
N GLN A 343 -2.76 11.61 32.09
CA GLN A 343 -1.91 10.95 31.09
C GLN A 343 -2.70 10.80 29.77
N GLY A 344 -2.80 11.89 29.01
CA GLY A 344 -3.20 11.85 27.61
C GLY A 344 -1.97 11.58 26.77
N TYR A 345 -1.80 10.34 26.30
CA TYR A 345 -0.85 10.01 25.24
C TYR A 345 -1.29 10.70 23.94
N GLY A 346 -0.96 11.98 23.81
CA GLY A 346 -1.13 12.78 22.60
C GLY A 346 -0.16 12.31 21.50
N TRP A 347 -0.57 11.30 20.75
CA TRP A 347 0.05 10.86 19.50
C TRP A 347 -0.24 11.81 18.32
N THR A 348 -0.27 13.11 18.55
CA THR A 348 -0.60 14.13 17.52
C THR A 348 0.62 14.77 16.86
N GLY A 349 1.83 14.26 17.12
CA GLY A 349 3.09 14.87 16.66
C GLY A 349 3.97 14.01 15.76
N MET A 350 3.48 12.93 15.16
CA MET A 350 4.27 12.17 14.18
C MET A 350 4.11 12.80 12.79
N ASP A 351 5.17 13.46 12.31
CA ASP A 351 5.24 13.96 10.94
C ASP A 351 5.37 12.79 9.97
N TRP A 352 4.28 12.48 9.26
CA TRP A 352 4.18 11.33 8.37
C TRP A 352 4.99 11.48 7.08
N THR A 353 5.48 12.68 6.76
CA THR A 353 6.39 12.87 5.61
C THR A 353 7.74 12.16 5.84
N VAL A 354 8.18 12.05 7.10
CA VAL A 354 9.42 11.37 7.49
C VAL A 354 9.31 9.83 7.40
N LEU A 355 8.09 9.28 7.46
CA LEU A 355 7.87 7.83 7.31
C LEU A 355 7.63 7.40 5.85
N SER A 356 7.19 8.30 4.98
CA SER A 356 7.12 8.03 3.53
C SER A 356 8.50 7.98 2.87
N GLU A 357 9.51 8.64 3.45
CA GLU A 357 10.88 8.67 2.92
C GLU A 357 11.76 7.51 3.40
N ALA A 358 11.34 6.79 4.46
CA ALA A 358 12.11 5.68 5.03
C ALA A 358 11.74 4.29 4.45
N ILE A 359 10.87 4.24 3.43
CA ILE A 359 10.38 3.00 2.79
C ILE A 359 10.53 3.04 1.25
N LEU A 360 11.11 4.11 0.71
CA LEU A 360 11.83 4.06 -0.56
C LEU A 360 13.29 3.73 -0.26
#